data_AF-A0A7J4FCT2-F1
#
_entry.id   AF-A0A7J4FCT2-F1
#
_cell.length_a   1.000
_cell.length_b   1.000
_cell.length_c   1.000
_cell.angle_alpha   90.00
_cell.angle_beta   90.00
_cell.angle_gamma   90.00
#
_symmetry.space_group_name_H-M   'P 1'
#
loop_
_entity.id
_entity.type
_entity.pdbx_description
1 polymer ?
#
loop_
_entity_poly.entity_id
_entity_poly.type
_entity_poly.pdbx_seq_one_letter_code
_entity_poly.pdbx_strand_id
1 'polypeptide(L)'
;MLGRIKDRLRRLIAYEAGIAHSIGLSANAVSVIGVILAFAASLFYLLCRGNPLLILVATALLLSSGFCDALDGVLARMHGGPTPLGGFIDSLLDRYADASVIAAITVSGLCDLYVGTLALIGSLLVSYTRAKAEGLGVTLSGIGLVERSERILIVAASSIASLLYRGALWYGMLALAVLTHITVLQRALHTYRETT
;
A
#
# COMPACT_ATOMS: atom_id res chain seq x y z
N MET A 1 -3.25 24.83 -6.41
CA MET A 1 -3.69 24.45 -5.03
C MET A 1 -3.07 23.13 -4.55
N LEU A 2 -3.09 22.07 -5.35
CA LEU A 2 -2.56 20.74 -4.98
C LEU A 2 -1.06 20.73 -4.58
N GLY A 3 -0.21 21.50 -5.25
CA GLY A 3 1.22 21.60 -4.90
C GLY A 3 1.48 22.10 -3.46
N ARG A 4 0.78 23.16 -3.03
CA ARG A 4 0.92 23.72 -1.67
C ARG A 4 0.48 22.76 -0.57
N ILE A 5 -0.50 21.90 -0.86
CA ILE A 5 -0.96 20.85 0.07
C ILE A 5 0.11 19.77 0.17
N LYS A 6 0.67 19.31 -0.96
CA LYS A 6 1.74 18.31 -1.01
C LYS A 6 2.99 18.79 -0.23
N ASP A 7 3.34 20.07 -0.35
CA ASP A 7 4.47 20.66 0.37
C ASP A 7 4.21 20.85 1.87
N ARG A 8 2.95 21.09 2.29
CA ARG A 8 2.59 21.08 3.71
C ARG A 8 2.64 19.66 4.28
N LEU A 9 2.09 18.69 3.55
CA LEU A 9 2.09 17.28 3.97
C LEU A 9 3.52 16.76 4.13
N ARG A 10 4.40 17.05 3.17
CA ARG A 10 5.82 16.70 3.24
C ARG A 10 6.53 17.31 4.45
N ARG A 11 6.23 18.57 4.78
CA ARG A 11 6.81 19.25 5.96
C ARG A 11 6.31 18.65 7.27
N LEU A 12 5.04 18.28 7.35
CA LEU A 12 4.48 17.61 8.52
C LEU A 12 5.12 16.23 8.72
N ILE A 13 5.19 15.41 7.68
CA ILE A 13 5.83 14.09 7.76
C ILE A 13 7.33 14.22 8.08
N ALA A 14 8.02 15.23 7.55
CA ALA A 14 9.42 15.49 7.89
C ALA A 14 9.61 15.93 9.36
N TYR A 15 8.66 16.69 9.90
CA TYR A 15 8.67 17.07 11.31
C TYR A 15 8.44 15.84 12.22
N GLU A 16 7.43 15.03 11.91
CA GLU A 16 7.14 13.76 12.58
C GLU A 16 8.35 12.79 12.50
N ALA A 17 9.02 12.72 11.34
CA ALA A 17 10.23 11.94 11.15
C ALA A 17 11.37 12.45 12.05
N GLY A 18 11.51 13.77 12.20
CA GLY A 18 12.48 14.36 13.14
C GLY A 18 12.21 13.94 14.59
N ILE A 19 10.94 13.91 15.01
CA ILE A 19 10.54 13.42 16.34
C ILE A 19 10.86 11.93 16.47
N ALA A 20 10.45 11.11 15.50
CA ALA A 20 10.71 9.67 15.49
C ALA A 20 12.22 9.37 15.59
N HIS A 21 13.05 10.11 14.87
CA HIS A 21 14.50 9.99 14.97
C HIS A 21 15.03 10.41 16.35
N SER A 22 14.49 11.49 16.92
CA SER A 22 14.90 11.97 18.26
C SER A 22 14.61 10.99 19.39
N ILE A 23 13.63 10.08 19.21
CA ILE A 23 13.33 8.98 20.14
C ILE A 23 14.07 7.68 19.79
N GLY A 24 14.99 7.71 18.82
CA GLY A 24 15.87 6.60 18.46
C GLY A 24 15.28 5.60 17.45
N LEU A 25 14.15 5.91 16.79
CA LEU A 25 13.61 5.03 15.76
C LEU A 25 14.42 5.14 14.46
N SER A 26 14.84 3.98 13.96
CA SER A 26 15.42 3.84 12.61
C SER A 26 14.33 3.65 11.57
N ALA A 27 14.63 3.94 10.29
CA ALA A 27 13.70 3.70 9.18
C ALA A 27 13.23 2.22 9.15
N ASN A 28 14.17 1.27 9.27
CA ASN A 28 13.83 -0.16 9.30
C ASN A 28 12.88 -0.53 10.46
N ALA A 29 13.04 0.09 11.64
CA ALA A 29 12.14 -0.17 12.75
C ALA A 29 10.71 0.32 12.44
N VAL A 30 10.58 1.47 11.78
CA VAL A 30 9.29 2.02 11.35
C VAL A 30 8.65 1.14 10.27
N SER A 31 9.42 0.64 9.30
CA SER A 31 8.93 -0.32 8.29
C SER A 31 8.39 -1.60 8.92
N VAL A 32 9.12 -2.17 9.90
CA VAL A 32 8.68 -3.37 10.63
C VAL A 32 7.38 -3.12 11.40
N ILE A 33 7.24 -1.95 12.04
CA ILE A 33 5.99 -1.55 12.68
C ILE A 33 4.86 -1.47 11.65
N GLY A 34 5.11 -0.84 10.49
CA GLY A 34 4.16 -0.75 9.39
C GLY A 34 3.63 -2.12 8.93
N VAL A 35 4.55 -3.08 8.76
CA VAL A 35 4.21 -4.46 8.38
C VAL A 35 3.38 -5.17 9.45
N ILE A 36 3.74 -5.02 10.73
CA ILE A 36 2.96 -5.59 11.84
C ILE A 36 1.54 -5.03 11.87
N LEU A 37 1.39 -3.71 11.65
CA LEU A 37 0.09 -3.05 11.58
C LEU A 37 -0.75 -3.57 10.41
N ALA A 38 -0.16 -3.84 9.25
CA ALA A 38 -0.87 -4.42 8.11
C ALA A 38 -1.36 -5.85 8.39
N PHE A 39 -0.53 -6.69 9.03
CA PHE A 39 -0.96 -8.03 9.44
C PHE A 39 -2.06 -7.99 10.52
N ALA A 40 -1.95 -7.05 11.46
CA ALA A 40 -3.02 -6.82 12.44
C ALA A 40 -4.31 -6.40 11.72
N ALA A 41 -4.25 -5.46 10.76
CA ALA A 41 -5.40 -5.08 9.94
C ALA A 41 -6.03 -6.28 9.21
N SER A 42 -5.20 -7.13 8.59
CA SER A 42 -5.62 -8.38 7.95
C SER A 42 -6.38 -9.30 8.93
N LEU A 43 -5.85 -9.50 10.14
CA LEU A 43 -6.52 -10.29 11.17
C LEU A 43 -7.90 -9.71 11.55
N PHE A 44 -8.01 -8.39 11.72
CA PHE A 44 -9.29 -7.74 12.04
C PHE A 44 -10.30 -7.82 10.89
N TYR A 45 -9.87 -7.72 9.62
CA TYR A 45 -10.75 -8.00 8.48
C TYR A 45 -11.24 -9.45 8.50
N LEU A 46 -10.35 -10.41 8.77
CA LEU A 46 -10.71 -11.83 8.83
C LEU A 46 -11.73 -12.13 9.94
N LEU A 47 -11.54 -11.52 11.11
CA LEU A 47 -12.38 -11.73 12.29
C LEU A 47 -13.65 -10.88 12.31
N CYS A 48 -13.83 -9.96 11.36
CA CYS A 48 -14.92 -8.98 11.45
C CYS A 48 -16.30 -9.63 11.49
N ARG A 49 -16.53 -10.73 10.74
CA ARG A 49 -17.83 -11.41 10.61
C ARG A 49 -19.00 -10.43 10.37
N GLY A 50 -18.75 -9.37 9.60
CA GLY A 50 -19.72 -8.30 9.32
C GLY A 50 -19.89 -7.26 10.44
N ASN A 51 -19.12 -7.32 11.53
CA ASN A 51 -19.09 -6.31 12.59
C ASN A 51 -18.43 -5.02 12.07
N PRO A 52 -19.17 -3.91 11.96
CA PRO A 52 -18.65 -2.64 11.42
C PRO A 52 -17.51 -2.05 12.24
N LEU A 53 -17.49 -2.28 13.57
CA LEU A 53 -16.41 -1.77 14.44
C LEU A 53 -15.08 -2.47 14.14
N LEU A 54 -15.09 -3.77 13.87
CA LEU A 54 -13.86 -4.50 13.52
C LEU A 54 -13.34 -4.08 12.14
N ILE A 55 -14.23 -3.76 11.20
CA ILE A 55 -13.84 -3.16 9.90
C ILE A 55 -13.19 -1.79 10.11
N LEU A 56 -13.72 -0.96 11.00
CA LEU A 56 -13.11 0.33 11.36
C LEU A 56 -11.73 0.18 11.99
N VAL A 57 -11.57 -0.75 12.93
CA VAL A 57 -10.26 -1.04 13.54
C VAL A 57 -9.27 -1.53 12.48
N ALA A 58 -9.68 -2.47 11.62
CA ALA A 58 -8.85 -2.93 10.51
C ALA A 58 -8.44 -1.77 9.59
N THR A 59 -9.36 -0.87 9.30
CA THR A 59 -9.11 0.30 8.45
C THR A 59 -8.13 1.28 9.09
N ALA A 60 -8.28 1.57 10.39
CA ALA A 60 -7.37 2.45 11.11
C ALA A 60 -5.96 1.87 11.17
N LEU A 61 -5.82 0.57 11.42
CA LEU A 61 -4.54 -0.14 11.40
C LEU A 61 -3.90 -0.11 10.01
N LEU A 62 -4.68 -0.33 8.94
CA LEU A 62 -4.19 -0.27 7.56
C LEU A 62 -3.71 1.13 7.17
N LEU A 63 -4.44 2.19 7.57
CA LEU A 63 -4.01 3.56 7.34
C LEU A 63 -2.75 3.92 8.13
N SER A 64 -2.64 3.40 9.36
CA SER A 64 -1.45 3.58 10.20
C SER A 64 -0.23 2.89 9.59
N SER A 65 -0.40 1.69 9.03
CA SER A 65 0.63 0.99 8.25
C SER A 65 1.12 1.84 7.07
N GLY A 66 0.21 2.33 6.22
CA GLY A 66 0.59 3.19 5.10
C GLY A 66 1.22 4.54 5.52
N PHE A 67 0.93 5.03 6.72
CA PHE A 67 1.62 6.19 7.29
C PHE A 67 3.06 5.85 7.71
N CYS A 68 3.30 4.69 8.32
CA CYS A 68 4.64 4.22 8.64
C CYS A 68 5.53 4.15 7.38
N ASP A 69 4.99 3.67 6.26
CA ASP A 69 5.72 3.57 4.99
C ASP A 69 5.98 4.94 4.31
N ALA A 70 5.19 5.95 4.65
CA ALA A 70 5.51 7.31 4.24
C ALA A 70 6.62 7.91 5.12
N LEU A 71 6.62 7.55 6.41
CA LEU A 71 7.54 8.05 7.42
C LEU A 71 8.94 7.43 7.29
N ASP A 72 9.04 6.11 7.09
CA ASP A 72 10.31 5.40 6.95
C ASP A 72 11.10 5.88 5.73
N GLY A 73 10.44 6.16 4.61
CA GLY A 73 11.06 6.67 3.39
C GLY A 73 11.58 8.09 3.58
N VAL A 74 10.94 8.90 4.43
CA VAL A 74 11.46 10.22 4.82
C VAL A 74 12.65 10.07 5.75
N LEU A 75 12.56 9.21 6.76
CA LEU A 75 13.65 8.91 7.70
C LEU A 75 14.91 8.43 6.99
N ALA A 76 14.77 7.48 6.06
CA ALA A 76 15.88 6.91 5.30
C ALA A 76 16.56 7.94 4.39
N ARG A 77 15.80 8.90 3.83
CA ARG A 77 16.37 10.01 3.06
C ARG A 77 17.15 11.01 3.92
N MET A 78 16.72 11.21 5.17
CA MET A 78 17.30 12.22 6.06
C MET A 78 18.54 11.72 6.82
N HIS A 79 18.61 10.44 7.19
CA HIS A 79 19.60 9.94 8.18
C HIS A 79 20.47 8.77 7.69
N GLY A 80 20.61 8.62 6.37
CA GLY A 80 21.37 7.54 5.75
C GLY A 80 20.45 6.47 5.16
N GLY A 81 20.61 6.24 3.85
CA GLY A 81 19.71 5.42 3.05
C GLY A 81 19.64 3.95 3.47
N PRO A 82 18.61 3.22 3.02
CA PRO A 82 18.47 1.81 3.34
C PRO A 82 19.64 1.01 2.74
N THR A 83 20.08 -0.02 3.45
CA THR A 83 21.04 -0.98 2.87
C THR A 83 20.37 -1.76 1.73
N PRO A 84 21.12 -2.31 0.75
CA PRO A 84 20.54 -3.12 -0.32
C PRO A 84 19.68 -4.28 0.20
N LEU A 85 20.15 -4.95 1.26
CA LEU A 85 19.39 -6.01 1.93
C LEU A 85 18.13 -5.46 2.62
N GLY A 86 18.23 -4.30 3.28
CA GLY A 86 17.09 -3.63 3.92
C GLY A 86 15.99 -3.29 2.92
N GLY A 87 16.36 -2.66 1.80
CA GLY A 87 15.41 -2.34 0.72
C GLY A 87 14.77 -3.58 0.08
N PHE A 88 15.50 -4.70 0.00
CA PHE A 88 14.95 -5.97 -0.45
C PHE A 88 13.93 -6.54 0.54
N ILE A 89 14.27 -6.61 1.84
CA ILE A 89 13.38 -7.14 2.89
C ILE A 89 12.12 -6.27 3.02
N ASP A 90 12.29 -4.96 3.05
CA ASP A 90 11.21 -3.98 3.08
C ASP A 90 10.25 -4.20 1.91
N SER A 91 10.81 -4.26 0.69
CA SER A 91 10.02 -4.57 -0.49
C SER A 91 9.30 -5.91 -0.36
N LEU A 92 9.97 -6.98 0.07
CA LEU A 92 9.35 -8.29 0.21
C LEU A 92 8.16 -8.28 1.20
N LEU A 93 8.36 -7.69 2.39
CA LEU A 93 7.35 -7.64 3.44
C LEU A 93 6.15 -6.79 3.04
N ASP A 94 6.35 -5.70 2.30
CA ASP A 94 5.27 -4.90 1.71
C ASP A 94 4.32 -5.72 0.84
N ARG A 95 4.86 -6.66 0.05
CA ARG A 95 4.02 -7.51 -0.81
C ARG A 95 3.24 -8.52 0.03
N TYR A 96 3.84 -9.06 1.09
CA TYR A 96 3.12 -9.91 2.04
C TYR A 96 2.03 -9.13 2.80
N ALA A 97 2.31 -7.90 3.23
CA ALA A 97 1.36 -7.02 3.88
C ALA A 97 0.15 -6.75 2.98
N ASP A 98 0.37 -6.23 1.77
CA ASP A 98 -0.68 -5.97 0.78
C ASP A 98 -1.50 -7.25 0.47
N ALA A 99 -0.81 -8.37 0.23
CA ALA A 99 -1.45 -9.65 -0.07
C ALA A 99 -2.31 -10.16 1.08
N SER A 100 -1.82 -10.06 2.32
CA SER A 100 -2.54 -10.53 3.50
C SER A 100 -3.84 -9.77 3.74
N VAL A 101 -3.85 -8.46 3.50
CA VAL A 101 -5.04 -7.61 3.66
C VAL A 101 -6.09 -7.97 2.61
N ILE A 102 -5.68 -8.05 1.33
CA ILE A 102 -6.57 -8.42 0.23
C ILE A 102 -7.13 -9.84 0.44
N ALA A 103 -6.28 -10.79 0.84
CA ALA A 103 -6.70 -12.16 1.11
C ALA A 103 -7.68 -12.22 2.28
N ALA A 104 -7.45 -11.50 3.37
CA ALA A 104 -8.37 -11.48 4.51
C ALA A 104 -9.74 -10.87 4.17
N ILE A 105 -9.77 -9.78 3.39
CA ILE A 105 -11.03 -9.19 2.88
C ILE A 105 -11.80 -10.21 2.01
N THR A 106 -11.08 -10.96 1.18
CA THR A 106 -11.67 -11.98 0.31
C THR A 106 -12.20 -13.17 1.12
N VAL A 107 -11.38 -13.74 2.00
CA VAL A 107 -11.71 -14.93 2.80
C VAL A 107 -12.80 -14.65 3.84
N SER A 108 -12.87 -13.42 4.37
CA SER A 108 -13.94 -13.01 5.29
C SER A 108 -15.31 -12.87 4.63
N GLY A 109 -15.40 -12.97 3.30
CA GLY A 109 -16.64 -12.81 2.55
C GLY A 109 -17.06 -11.35 2.34
N LEU A 110 -16.22 -10.38 2.68
CA LEU A 110 -16.44 -8.96 2.36
C LEU A 110 -16.27 -8.67 0.86
N CYS A 111 -15.55 -9.55 0.15
CA CYS A 111 -15.39 -9.55 -1.30
C CYS A 111 -15.51 -10.99 -1.81
N ASP A 112 -16.07 -11.19 -3.01
CA ASP A 112 -16.08 -12.53 -3.60
C ASP A 112 -14.68 -12.96 -4.07
N LEU A 113 -14.53 -14.27 -4.25
CA LEU A 113 -13.26 -14.89 -4.58
C LEU A 113 -12.69 -14.41 -5.93
N TYR A 114 -13.54 -14.15 -6.93
CA TYR A 114 -13.07 -13.73 -8.25
C TYR A 114 -12.48 -12.33 -8.20
N VAL A 115 -13.22 -11.37 -7.65
CA VAL A 115 -12.76 -9.98 -7.53
C VAL A 115 -11.55 -9.89 -6.61
N GLY A 116 -11.58 -10.58 -5.47
CA GLY A 116 -10.47 -10.60 -4.52
C GLY A 116 -9.19 -11.18 -5.12
N THR A 117 -9.30 -12.27 -5.88
CA THR A 117 -8.15 -12.89 -6.57
C THR A 117 -7.58 -11.97 -7.64
N LEU A 118 -8.42 -11.31 -8.44
CA LEU A 118 -7.95 -10.33 -9.42
C LEU A 118 -7.27 -9.13 -8.75
N ALA A 119 -7.83 -8.60 -7.66
CA ALA A 119 -7.19 -7.53 -6.89
C ALA A 119 -5.82 -7.93 -6.35
N LEU A 120 -5.69 -9.17 -5.87
CA LEU A 120 -4.43 -9.73 -5.37
C LEU A 120 -3.40 -9.85 -6.49
N ILE A 121 -3.76 -10.50 -7.60
CA ILE A 121 -2.89 -10.69 -8.77
C ILE A 121 -2.42 -9.34 -9.30
N GLY A 122 -3.36 -8.41 -9.52
CA GLY A 122 -3.05 -7.08 -10.03
C GLY A 122 -2.10 -6.32 -9.11
N SER A 123 -2.35 -6.32 -7.79
CA SER A 123 -1.50 -5.63 -6.82
C SER A 123 -0.06 -6.17 -6.79
N LEU A 124 0.11 -7.49 -6.87
CA LEU A 124 1.42 -8.12 -6.94
C LEU A 124 2.12 -7.85 -8.28
N LEU A 125 1.39 -7.92 -9.40
CA LEU A 125 1.93 -7.64 -10.73
C LEU A 125 2.39 -6.19 -10.88
N VAL A 126 1.66 -5.20 -10.33
CA VAL A 126 2.10 -3.80 -10.35
C VAL A 126 3.50 -3.66 -9.76
N SER A 127 3.75 -4.33 -8.63
CA SER A 127 5.04 -4.31 -7.94
C SER A 127 6.11 -5.14 -8.67
N TYR A 128 5.72 -6.28 -9.25
CA TYR A 128 6.63 -7.15 -10.01
C TYR A 128 7.11 -6.49 -11.30
N THR A 129 6.19 -5.91 -12.09
CA THR A 129 6.53 -5.19 -13.32
C THR A 129 7.48 -4.03 -13.04
N ARG A 130 7.30 -3.32 -11.90
CA ARG A 130 8.26 -2.30 -11.45
C ARG A 130 9.65 -2.88 -11.26
N ALA A 131 9.78 -3.91 -10.43
CA ALA A 131 11.08 -4.53 -10.13
C ALA A 131 11.78 -5.08 -11.39
N LYS A 132 11.01 -5.64 -12.34
CA LYS A 132 11.57 -6.14 -13.60
C LYS A 132 11.99 -5.05 -14.57
N ALA A 133 11.22 -3.97 -14.70
CA ALA A 133 11.60 -2.84 -15.52
C ALA A 133 12.85 -2.13 -14.99
N GLU A 134 12.94 -1.95 -13.67
CA GLU A 134 14.13 -1.38 -13.02
C GLU A 134 15.37 -2.24 -13.25
N GLY A 135 15.23 -3.57 -13.26
CA GLY A 135 16.30 -4.50 -13.65
C GLY A 135 16.76 -4.39 -15.10
N LEU A 136 15.95 -3.78 -15.97
CA LEU A 136 16.30 -3.44 -17.36
C LEU A 136 16.84 -2.00 -17.49
N GLY A 137 17.00 -1.27 -16.37
CA GLY A 137 17.39 0.13 -16.37
C GLY A 137 16.26 1.11 -16.68
N VAL A 138 15.01 0.65 -16.79
CA VAL A 138 13.84 1.50 -17.06
C VAL A 138 13.21 1.98 -15.76
N THR A 139 13.15 3.29 -15.57
CA THR A 139 12.52 3.91 -14.39
C THR A 139 11.01 4.05 -14.58
N LEU A 140 10.21 3.46 -13.69
CA LEU A 140 8.74 3.54 -13.73
C LEU A 140 8.14 4.50 -12.70
N SER A 141 8.93 5.46 -12.21
CA SER A 141 8.46 6.48 -11.28
C SER A 141 7.39 7.37 -11.94
N GLY A 142 6.21 7.45 -11.33
CA GLY A 142 5.08 8.22 -11.87
C GLY A 142 4.37 7.58 -13.08
N ILE A 143 4.74 6.35 -13.46
CA ILE A 143 4.07 5.59 -14.53
C ILE A 143 3.08 4.60 -13.90
N GLY A 144 1.80 4.76 -14.23
CA GLY A 144 0.70 3.97 -13.67
C GLY A 144 -0.40 4.85 -13.05
N LEU A 145 -1.64 4.38 -13.07
CA LEU A 145 -2.76 5.08 -12.43
C LEU A 145 -2.73 4.98 -10.90
N VAL A 146 -2.26 3.85 -10.38
CA VAL A 146 -2.27 3.55 -8.94
C VAL A 146 -0.92 3.03 -8.48
N GLU A 147 -0.38 3.67 -7.45
CA GLU A 147 0.75 3.16 -6.68
C GLU A 147 0.24 2.56 -5.36
N ARG A 148 1.17 2.19 -4.48
CA ARG A 148 0.84 1.48 -3.24
C ARG A 148 -0.02 2.32 -2.29
N SER A 149 0.30 3.60 -2.14
CA SER A 149 -0.49 4.56 -1.36
C SER A 149 -1.95 4.62 -1.83
N GLU A 150 -2.19 4.69 -3.14
CA GLU A 150 -3.54 4.78 -3.69
C GLU A 150 -4.31 3.47 -3.46
N ARG A 151 -3.66 2.31 -3.54
CA ARG A 151 -4.29 1.02 -3.20
C ARG A 151 -4.78 0.98 -1.76
N ILE A 152 -3.94 1.40 -0.81
CA ILE A 152 -4.28 1.49 0.62
C ILE A 152 -5.47 2.43 0.81
N LEU A 153 -5.45 3.60 0.16
CA LEU A 153 -6.54 4.58 0.24
C LEU A 153 -7.86 4.06 -0.36
N ILE A 154 -7.82 3.32 -1.47
CA ILE A 154 -9.02 2.70 -2.07
C ILE A 154 -9.65 1.71 -1.09
N VAL A 155 -8.85 0.82 -0.50
CA VAL A 155 -9.34 -0.16 0.49
C VAL A 155 -9.89 0.56 1.71
N ALA A 156 -9.15 1.52 2.28
CA ALA A 156 -9.58 2.25 3.47
C ALA A 156 -10.87 3.06 3.25
N ALA A 157 -10.95 3.81 2.13
CA ALA A 157 -12.12 4.62 1.82
C ALA A 157 -13.37 3.75 1.58
N SER A 158 -13.20 2.62 0.88
CA SER A 158 -14.31 1.69 0.63
C SER A 158 -14.73 0.92 1.89
N SER A 159 -13.80 0.60 2.79
CA SER A 159 -14.11 0.06 4.12
C SER A 159 -14.89 1.05 4.99
N ILE A 160 -14.53 2.33 4.99
CA ILE A 160 -15.30 3.37 5.71
C ILE A 160 -16.68 3.55 5.07
N ALA A 161 -16.76 3.58 3.74
CA ALA A 161 -18.04 3.67 3.03
C ALA A 161 -18.93 2.44 3.27
N SER A 162 -18.33 1.28 3.60
CA SER A 162 -19.09 0.05 3.91
C SER A 162 -20.00 0.17 5.13
N LEU A 163 -19.73 1.14 6.01
CA LEU A 163 -20.56 1.48 7.15
C LEU A 163 -21.91 2.07 6.74
N LEU A 164 -21.94 2.79 5.62
CA LEU A 164 -23.14 3.40 5.07
C LEU A 164 -23.81 2.46 4.05
N TYR A 165 -23.00 1.77 3.26
CA TYR A 165 -23.45 0.87 2.21
C TYR A 165 -22.59 -0.39 2.15
N ARG A 166 -23.12 -1.53 2.58
CA ARG A 166 -22.36 -2.80 2.72
C ARG A 166 -21.60 -3.22 1.45
N GLY A 167 -22.10 -2.89 0.26
CA GLY A 167 -21.44 -3.21 -1.01
C GLY A 167 -20.24 -2.32 -1.34
N ALA A 168 -19.99 -1.24 -0.59
CA ALA A 168 -18.95 -0.27 -0.94
C ALA A 168 -17.55 -0.89 -0.98
N LEU A 169 -17.21 -1.74 0.00
CA LEU A 169 -15.92 -2.44 0.03
C LEU A 169 -15.74 -3.36 -1.17
N TRP A 170 -16.80 -4.06 -1.59
CA TRP A 170 -16.79 -4.87 -2.80
C TRP A 170 -16.46 -4.04 -4.04
N TYR A 171 -17.10 -2.88 -4.23
CA TYR A 171 -16.79 -1.98 -5.35
C TYR A 171 -15.38 -1.40 -5.25
N GLY A 172 -14.88 -1.14 -4.04
CA GLY A 172 -13.50 -0.75 -3.81
C GLY A 172 -12.50 -1.81 -4.25
N MET A 173 -12.75 -3.07 -3.91
CA MET A 173 -11.95 -4.21 -4.36
C MET A 173 -12.01 -4.43 -5.87
N LEU A 174 -13.19 -4.23 -6.49
CA LEU A 174 -13.34 -4.27 -7.94
C LEU A 174 -12.54 -3.14 -8.62
N ALA A 175 -12.64 -1.91 -8.10
CA ALA A 175 -11.86 -0.78 -8.60
C ALA A 175 -10.37 -1.05 -8.46
N LEU A 176 -9.93 -1.59 -7.32
CA LEU A 176 -8.55 -2.00 -7.09
C LEU A 176 -8.09 -3.03 -8.14
N ALA A 177 -8.88 -4.07 -8.39
CA ALA A 177 -8.58 -5.09 -9.40
C ALA A 177 -8.42 -4.48 -10.80
N VAL A 178 -9.34 -3.63 -11.23
CA VAL A 178 -9.31 -3.01 -12.55
C VAL A 178 -8.13 -2.05 -12.69
N LEU A 179 -7.96 -1.13 -11.73
CA LEU A 179 -6.94 -0.08 -11.78
C LEU A 179 -5.51 -0.66 -11.73
N THR A 180 -5.30 -1.73 -10.96
CA THR A 180 -3.99 -2.39 -10.89
C THR A 180 -3.64 -3.07 -12.21
N HIS A 181 -4.57 -3.77 -12.86
CA HIS A 181 -4.32 -4.36 -14.18
C HIS A 181 -4.08 -3.32 -15.28
N ILE A 182 -4.82 -2.22 -15.27
CA ILE A 182 -4.56 -1.09 -16.18
C ILE A 182 -3.14 -0.54 -15.93
N THR A 183 -2.75 -0.40 -14.67
CA THR A 183 -1.40 0.07 -14.31
C THR A 183 -0.31 -0.89 -14.77
N VAL A 184 -0.52 -2.21 -14.66
CA VAL A 184 0.41 -3.22 -15.19
C VAL A 184 0.59 -3.04 -16.70
N LEU A 185 -0.51 -2.89 -17.44
CA LEU A 185 -0.46 -2.68 -18.89
C LEU A 185 0.28 -1.39 -19.26
N GLN A 186 -0.01 -0.28 -18.57
CA GLN A 186 0.69 0.99 -18.77
C GLN A 186 2.20 0.87 -18.55
N ARG A 187 2.60 0.19 -17.48
CA ARG A 187 4.02 -0.05 -17.16
C ARG A 187 4.68 -0.94 -18.20
N ALA A 188 4.04 -2.03 -18.59
CA ALA A 188 4.57 -2.95 -19.60
C ALA A 188 4.76 -2.25 -20.96
N LEU A 189 3.77 -1.46 -21.40
CA LEU A 189 3.85 -0.71 -22.65
C LEU A 189 4.94 0.37 -22.61
N HIS A 190 5.10 1.06 -21.48
CA HIS A 190 6.17 2.03 -21.32
C HIS A 190 7.54 1.35 -21.35
N THR A 191 7.73 0.26 -20.60
CA THR A 191 8.98 -0.51 -20.63
C THR A 191 9.31 -1.01 -22.03
N TYR A 192 8.33 -1.54 -22.78
CA TYR A 192 8.55 -1.98 -24.16
C TYR A 192 9.08 -0.86 -25.08
N ARG A 193 8.56 0.36 -24.93
CA ARG A 193 8.97 1.53 -25.73
C ARG A 193 10.35 2.06 -25.38
N GLU A 194 10.77 1.93 -24.13
CA GLU A 194 12.11 2.39 -23.69
C GLU A 194 13.21 1.36 -24.01
N THR A 195 12.85 0.11 -24.29
CA THR A 195 13.81 -0.97 -24.61
C THR A 195 13.90 -1.33 -26.10
N THR A 196 13.10 -0.70 -26.96
CA THR A 196 13.05 -0.95 -28.40
C THR A 196 13.35 0.33 -29.15
#